data_AF-A0A2G5SVH7-F1
#
_entry.id   AF-A0A2G5SVH7-F1
#
_cell.length_a   1.000
_cell.length_b   1.000
_cell.length_c   1.000
_cell.angle_alpha   90.00
_cell.angle_beta   90.00
_cell.angle_gamma   90.00
#
_symmetry.space_group_name_H-M   'P 1'
#
loop_
_entity.id
_entity.type
_entity.pdbx_description
1 polymer ?
#
loop_
_entity_poly.entity_id
_entity_poly.type
_entity_poly.pdbx_seq_one_letter_code
_entity_poly.pdbx_strand_id
1 'polypeptide(L)'
;MKMWTFLTAIWFSLVCITFCHKSRPRRHYSNEYRKGTPACDVVCEGQWKNEFHANFHKIYDTDYFEIPLDTAIVKNRNNLKMFCSSTMQKYACLRNECRMHRTPWSAEKHICMQNFDNFDRNINCLSLTDRYVQKECSNVCNSIRIEISQAEVDRMAEMEFSRQEKSEFVEQNKHCNFIACHQICHEYIINKICIDSAASARSVVKTYYDAYLEREYIALNKDDQDELYSSFCRRVTPGQDENAYTANMTRYNNLTLDRMKNDIRSAFSILD
;
A
#
# COMPACT_ATOMS: atom_id res chain seq x y z
N MET A 1 25.28 -53.68 -27.63
CA MET A 1 25.76 -52.36 -27.12
C MET A 1 24.61 -51.34 -27.03
N LYS A 2 23.56 -51.62 -26.26
CA LYS A 2 22.41 -50.70 -26.04
C LYS A 2 22.02 -50.57 -24.56
N MET A 3 22.88 -51.03 -23.65
CA MET A 3 22.61 -51.07 -22.20
C MET A 3 23.30 -49.93 -21.43
N TRP A 4 24.27 -49.25 -22.04
CA TRP A 4 25.03 -48.18 -21.41
C TRP A 4 24.37 -46.79 -21.48
N THR A 5 23.49 -46.55 -22.45
CA THR A 5 22.75 -45.29 -22.60
C THR A 5 21.54 -45.16 -21.67
N PHE A 6 21.02 -46.27 -21.15
CA PHE A 6 19.90 -46.25 -20.21
C PHE A 6 20.35 -45.95 -18.78
N LEU A 7 21.53 -46.45 -18.39
CA LEU A 7 22.10 -46.23 -17.06
C LEU A 7 22.56 -44.79 -16.83
N THR A 8 23.04 -44.09 -17.87
CA THR A 8 23.43 -42.68 -17.78
C THR A 8 22.23 -41.75 -17.67
N ALA A 9 21.10 -42.08 -18.31
CA ALA A 9 19.87 -41.31 -18.20
C ALA A 9 19.23 -41.39 -16.80
N ILE A 10 19.30 -42.56 -16.15
CA ILE A 10 18.79 -42.77 -14.78
C ILE A 10 19.67 -42.04 -13.74
N TRP A 11 20.99 -42.00 -13.95
CA TRP A 11 21.89 -41.24 -13.08
C TRP A 11 21.68 -39.72 -13.18
N PHE A 12 21.42 -39.17 -14.37
CA PHE A 12 21.13 -37.74 -14.52
C PHE A 12 19.81 -37.32 -13.87
N SER A 13 18.80 -38.19 -13.88
CA SER A 13 17.50 -37.91 -13.25
C SER A 13 17.56 -38.00 -11.71
N LEU A 14 18.39 -38.88 -11.15
CA LEU A 14 18.64 -38.94 -9.69
C LEU A 14 19.42 -37.74 -9.15
N VAL A 15 20.36 -37.17 -9.93
CA VAL A 15 21.11 -35.97 -9.51
C VAL A 15 20.22 -34.71 -9.57
N CYS A 16 19.30 -34.62 -10.53
CA CYS A 16 18.35 -33.49 -10.60
C CYS A 16 17.28 -33.53 -9.49
N ILE A 17 16.81 -34.71 -9.08
CA ILE A 17 15.82 -34.83 -7.99
C ILE A 17 16.47 -34.55 -6.63
N THR A 18 17.74 -34.91 -6.43
CA THR A 18 18.46 -34.63 -5.18
C THR A 18 18.93 -33.18 -5.04
N PHE A 19 19.08 -32.43 -6.15
CA PHE A 19 19.35 -30.99 -6.11
C PHE A 19 18.10 -30.08 -6.05
N CYS A 20 16.91 -30.59 -6.40
CA CYS A 20 15.66 -29.82 -6.30
C CYS A 20 14.95 -29.92 -4.94
N HIS A 21 15.39 -30.81 -4.04
CA HIS A 21 14.98 -30.81 -2.63
C HIS A 21 16.05 -30.20 -1.72
N LYS A 22 16.62 -29.08 -2.13
CA LYS A 22 17.19 -28.12 -1.17
C LYS A 22 16.01 -27.44 -0.48
N SER A 23 15.35 -28.19 0.40
CA SER A 23 14.48 -27.68 1.44
C SER A 23 15.15 -26.42 1.97
N ARG A 24 14.47 -25.27 1.81
CA ARG A 24 14.87 -24.02 2.48
C ARG A 24 15.31 -24.42 3.89
N PRO A 25 16.46 -23.96 4.40
CA PRO A 25 16.79 -24.21 5.79
C PRO A 25 15.58 -23.73 6.58
N ARG A 26 14.86 -24.68 7.22
CA ARG A 26 13.99 -24.35 8.34
C ARG A 26 14.86 -23.47 9.19
N ARG A 27 14.41 -22.23 9.45
CA ARG A 27 15.10 -21.31 10.35
C ARG A 27 15.40 -22.13 11.60
N HIS A 28 16.65 -22.55 11.76
CA HIS A 28 17.14 -23.03 13.03
C HIS A 28 17.15 -21.77 13.89
N TYR A 29 15.99 -21.48 14.47
CA TYR A 29 15.93 -20.78 15.73
C TYR A 29 16.82 -21.62 16.65
N SER A 30 18.01 -21.10 16.96
CA SER A 30 18.82 -21.63 18.04
C SER A 30 17.90 -21.74 19.25
N ASN A 31 17.71 -22.98 19.70
CA ASN A 31 16.79 -23.38 20.75
C ASN A 31 17.34 -22.96 22.11
N GLU A 32 17.40 -21.65 22.35
CA GLU A 32 17.56 -21.03 23.66
C GLU A 32 16.64 -19.80 23.73
N TYR A 33 15.37 -20.01 23.43
CA TYR A 33 14.33 -19.00 23.64
C TYR A 33 13.90 -19.04 25.10
N ARG A 34 14.36 -18.06 25.88
CA ARG A 34 13.82 -17.77 27.22
C ARG A 34 12.32 -17.52 27.08
N LYS A 35 11.49 -18.35 27.72
CA LYS A 35 10.07 -18.03 27.96
C LYS A 35 10.00 -16.66 28.66
N GLY A 36 9.51 -15.62 27.98
CA GLY A 36 9.25 -14.31 28.57
C GLY A 36 9.90 -13.10 27.89
N THR A 37 10.82 -13.26 26.92
CA THR A 37 11.36 -12.13 26.14
C THR A 37 10.57 -11.93 24.84
N PRO A 38 10.06 -10.71 24.55
CA PRO A 38 9.42 -10.40 23.28
C PRO A 38 10.36 -10.68 22.09
N ALA A 39 9.79 -10.97 20.92
CA ALA A 39 10.56 -11.09 19.69
C ALA A 39 11.26 -9.75 19.37
N CYS A 40 12.46 -9.81 18.80
CA CYS A 40 13.31 -8.62 18.60
C CYS A 40 12.63 -7.52 17.77
N ASP A 41 11.91 -7.92 16.72
CA ASP A 41 11.13 -7.02 15.88
C ASP A 41 10.05 -6.29 16.68
N VAL A 42 9.36 -7.00 17.59
CA VAL A 42 8.37 -6.40 18.49
C VAL A 42 9.01 -5.35 19.41
N VAL A 43 10.26 -5.54 19.85
CA VAL A 43 10.97 -4.55 20.67
C VAL A 43 11.29 -3.30 19.85
N CYS A 44 11.87 -3.45 18.66
CA CYS A 44 12.18 -2.31 17.77
C CYS A 44 10.92 -1.54 17.37
N GLU A 45 9.85 -2.25 17.01
CA GLU A 45 8.54 -1.65 16.69
C GLU A 45 7.94 -0.93 17.91
N GLY A 46 7.99 -1.55 19.08
CA GLY A 46 7.47 -0.97 20.32
C GLY A 46 8.18 0.31 20.73
N GLN A 47 9.50 0.35 20.64
CA GLN A 47 10.29 1.56 20.89
C GLN A 47 9.90 2.70 19.94
N TRP A 48 9.83 2.40 18.64
CA TRP A 48 9.44 3.37 17.63
C TRP A 48 8.02 3.91 17.83
N LYS A 49 7.05 3.04 18.16
CA LYS A 49 5.67 3.46 18.46
C LYS A 49 5.60 4.37 19.69
N ASN A 50 6.40 4.08 20.72
CA ASN A 50 6.48 4.93 21.92
C ASN A 50 7.07 6.31 21.59
N GLU A 51 8.11 6.37 20.76
CA GLU A 51 8.66 7.64 20.29
C GLU A 51 7.67 8.41 19.42
N PHE A 52 6.95 7.73 18.53
CA PHE A 52 5.87 8.33 17.75
C PHE A 52 4.82 8.96 18.66
N HIS A 53 4.38 8.22 19.69
CA HIS A 53 3.43 8.75 20.66
C HIS A 53 3.96 9.96 21.42
N ALA A 54 5.22 9.92 21.87
CA ALA A 54 5.84 11.04 22.57
C ALA A 54 5.94 12.30 21.71
N ASN A 55 6.24 12.14 20.41
CA ASN A 55 6.48 13.23 19.48
C ASN A 55 5.20 13.84 18.89
N PHE A 56 4.18 13.01 18.65
CA PHE A 56 2.96 13.40 17.93
C PHE A 56 1.70 13.38 18.79
N HIS A 57 1.77 12.88 20.03
CA HIS A 57 0.64 12.68 20.93
C HIS A 57 -0.49 11.85 20.29
N LYS A 58 -0.09 10.85 19.48
CA LYS A 58 -0.97 9.93 18.75
C LYS A 58 -0.55 8.50 19.02
N ILE A 59 -1.50 7.58 19.15
CA ILE A 59 -1.22 6.15 19.20
C ILE A 59 -1.11 5.64 17.76
N TYR A 60 0.03 5.09 17.37
CA TYR A 60 0.26 4.67 15.98
C TYR A 60 -0.77 3.63 15.50
N ASP A 61 -1.17 2.69 16.34
CA ASP A 61 -2.06 1.60 15.93
C ASP A 61 -3.54 2.01 15.82
N THR A 62 -3.93 3.17 16.37
CA THR A 62 -5.34 3.59 16.42
C THR A 62 -5.61 4.97 15.84
N ASP A 63 -4.64 5.88 15.92
CA ASP A 63 -4.82 7.30 15.60
C ASP A 63 -4.02 7.75 14.38
N TYR A 64 -3.09 6.91 13.91
CA TYR A 64 -2.36 7.13 12.66
C TYR A 64 -3.09 6.46 11.52
N PHE A 65 -3.40 7.25 10.49
CA PHE A 65 -3.99 6.76 9.27
C PHE A 65 -2.94 6.82 8.16
N GLU A 66 -2.68 5.67 7.52
CA GLU A 66 -1.80 5.64 6.34
C GLU A 66 -2.46 6.34 5.15
N ILE A 67 -3.79 6.20 5.02
CA ILE A 67 -4.58 6.88 4.00
C ILE A 67 -5.76 7.58 4.69
N PRO A 68 -5.91 8.91 4.51
CA PRO A 68 -5.00 9.80 3.81
C PRO A 68 -3.67 10.01 4.53
N LEU A 69 -2.67 10.52 3.79
CA LEU A 69 -1.37 10.91 4.35
C LEU A 69 -1.54 11.74 5.64
N ASP A 70 -1.00 11.24 6.75
CA ASP A 70 -1.24 11.82 8.07
C ASP A 70 -0.65 13.23 8.20
N THR A 71 -1.52 14.16 8.59
CA THR A 71 -1.22 15.58 8.73
C THR A 71 -0.16 15.88 9.76
N ALA A 72 -0.10 15.09 10.82
CA ALA A 72 0.85 15.29 11.89
C ALA A 72 2.28 15.16 11.38
N ILE A 73 2.49 14.31 10.37
CA ILE A 73 3.79 14.12 9.72
C ILE A 73 4.08 15.27 8.76
N VAL A 74 3.12 15.65 7.91
CA VAL A 74 3.34 16.67 6.85
C VAL A 74 3.07 18.12 7.28
N LYS A 75 2.70 18.35 8.55
CA LYS A 75 2.38 19.68 9.09
C LYS A 75 3.48 20.71 8.85
N ASN A 76 4.74 20.31 8.99
CA ASN A 76 5.91 21.16 8.73
C ASN A 76 7.17 20.29 8.60
N ARG A 77 8.27 20.94 8.19
CA ARG A 77 9.58 20.28 8.02
C ARG A 77 10.13 19.63 9.29
N ASN A 78 9.92 20.23 10.46
CA ASN A 78 10.42 19.68 11.72
C ASN A 78 9.71 18.38 12.08
N ASN A 79 8.39 18.34 11.92
CA ASN A 79 7.57 17.14 12.12
C ASN A 79 8.02 16.00 11.20
N LEU A 80 8.21 16.28 9.90
CA LEU A 80 8.70 15.28 8.95
C LEU A 80 10.08 14.73 9.35
N LYS A 81 11.03 15.62 9.71
CA LYS A 81 12.37 15.22 10.14
C LYS A 81 12.36 14.40 11.43
N MET A 82 11.51 14.78 12.38
CA MET A 82 11.35 14.05 13.64
C MET A 82 10.79 12.64 13.40
N PHE A 83 9.73 12.54 12.59
CA PHE A 83 9.17 11.26 12.16
C PHE A 83 10.22 10.37 11.48
N CYS A 84 10.98 10.94 10.54
CA CYS A 84 11.97 10.19 9.80
C CYS A 84 13.21 9.84 10.61
N SER A 85 13.60 10.65 11.59
CA SER A 85 14.67 10.30 12.52
C SER A 85 14.33 9.04 13.32
N SER A 86 13.14 8.99 13.92
CA SER A 86 12.67 7.82 14.67
C SER A 86 12.52 6.59 13.76
N THR A 87 11.96 6.77 12.56
CA THR A 87 11.83 5.68 11.57
C THR A 87 13.19 5.13 11.10
N MET A 88 14.20 5.99 10.92
CA MET A 88 15.55 5.52 10.60
C MET A 88 16.15 4.69 11.74
N GLN A 89 15.92 5.08 13.00
CA GLN A 89 16.35 4.31 14.18
C GLN A 89 15.66 2.95 14.26
N LYS A 90 14.34 2.89 14.01
CA LYS A 90 13.59 1.63 13.88
C LYS A 90 14.25 0.68 12.88
N TYR A 91 14.52 1.13 11.66
CA TYR A 91 15.13 0.27 10.64
C TYR A 91 16.60 -0.09 10.94
N ALA A 92 17.33 0.78 11.64
CA ALA A 92 18.65 0.44 12.14
C ALA A 92 18.58 -0.68 13.20
N CYS A 93 17.64 -0.60 14.15
CA CYS A 93 17.36 -1.65 15.15
C CYS A 93 17.03 -2.99 14.47
N LEU A 94 16.05 -2.98 13.55
CA LEU A 94 15.65 -4.19 12.81
C LEU A 94 16.82 -4.82 12.05
N ARG A 95 17.70 -4.01 11.44
CA ARG A 95 18.86 -4.50 10.70
C ARG A 95 19.97 -5.02 11.61
N ASN A 96 20.36 -4.24 12.62
CA ASN A 96 21.57 -4.48 13.39
C ASN A 96 21.32 -5.45 14.55
N GLU A 97 20.17 -5.33 15.22
CA GLU A 97 19.81 -6.14 16.38
C GLU A 97 19.05 -7.39 15.95
N CYS A 98 18.06 -7.25 15.08
CA CYS A 98 17.21 -8.37 14.66
C CYS A 98 17.70 -9.10 13.42
N ARG A 99 18.79 -8.63 12.78
CA ARG A 99 19.35 -9.18 11.53
C ARG A 99 18.33 -9.27 10.39
N MET A 100 17.33 -8.39 10.39
CA MET A 100 16.30 -8.31 9.35
C MET A 100 16.77 -7.41 8.21
N HIS A 101 17.45 -8.00 7.23
CA HIS A 101 17.97 -7.25 6.08
C HIS A 101 16.90 -6.83 5.07
N ARG A 102 15.77 -7.55 5.02
CA ARG A 102 14.62 -7.23 4.17
C ARG A 102 13.41 -7.00 5.05
N THR A 103 12.94 -5.76 5.08
CA THR A 103 11.68 -5.37 5.71
C THR A 103 10.61 -5.19 4.63
N PRO A 104 9.34 -5.53 4.91
CA PRO A 104 8.24 -5.29 3.98
C PRO A 104 8.08 -3.79 3.68
N TRP A 105 7.22 -3.46 2.72
CA TRP A 105 6.78 -2.08 2.52
C TRP A 105 5.96 -1.63 3.73
N SER A 106 6.11 -0.36 4.08
CA SER A 106 5.26 0.35 5.04
C SER A 106 5.30 1.84 4.73
N ALA A 107 4.28 2.58 5.16
CA ALA A 107 4.17 4.01 4.87
C ALA A 107 5.38 4.79 5.40
N GLU A 108 5.84 4.48 6.61
CA GLU A 108 6.99 5.13 7.23
C GLU A 108 8.29 4.87 6.44
N LYS A 109 8.47 3.65 5.91
CA LYS A 109 9.63 3.32 5.07
C LYS A 109 9.59 4.08 3.76
N HIS A 110 8.42 4.15 3.13
CA HIS A 110 8.25 4.85 1.87
C HIS A 110 8.56 6.33 2.02
N ILE A 111 8.03 6.97 3.05
CA ILE A 111 8.26 8.39 3.33
C ILE A 111 9.73 8.64 3.67
N CYS A 112 10.28 7.90 4.63
CA CYS A 112 11.54 8.29 5.27
C CYS A 112 12.79 7.64 4.69
N MET A 113 12.69 6.39 4.22
CA MET A 113 13.86 5.66 3.71
C MET A 113 13.99 5.76 2.18
N GLN A 114 12.86 5.96 1.48
CA GLN A 114 12.82 5.92 0.01
C GLN A 114 12.63 7.31 -0.60
N ASN A 115 11.78 8.16 -0.01
CA ASN A 115 11.34 9.41 -0.65
C ASN A 115 11.53 10.65 0.22
N PHE A 116 12.38 10.62 1.26
CA PHE A 116 12.52 11.71 2.22
C PHE A 116 12.76 13.07 1.55
N ASP A 117 13.70 13.15 0.62
CA ASP A 117 14.03 14.39 -0.09
C ASP A 117 12.83 14.94 -0.89
N ASN A 118 12.01 14.05 -1.46
CA ASN A 118 10.83 14.45 -2.21
C ASN A 118 9.77 15.05 -1.28
N PHE A 119 9.54 14.44 -0.12
CA PHE A 119 8.65 14.98 0.91
C PHE A 119 9.20 16.29 1.50
N ASP A 120 10.49 16.38 1.83
CA ASP A 120 11.10 17.58 2.44
C ASP A 120 11.10 18.80 1.51
N ARG A 121 11.29 18.59 0.21
CA ARG A 121 11.21 19.66 -0.80
C ARG A 121 9.79 20.17 -1.00
N ASN A 122 8.79 19.31 -0.86
CA ASN A 122 7.39 19.63 -1.11
C ASN A 122 6.58 19.91 0.17
N ILE A 123 7.21 19.84 1.35
CA ILE A 123 6.53 19.94 2.66
C ILE A 123 5.69 21.20 2.83
N ASN A 124 6.12 22.32 2.26
CA ASN A 124 5.36 23.58 2.33
C ASN A 124 4.03 23.47 1.57
N CYS A 125 4.02 22.84 0.39
CA CYS A 125 2.79 22.62 -0.36
C CYS A 125 1.88 21.63 0.38
N LEU A 126 2.42 20.49 0.82
CA LEU A 126 1.66 19.47 1.53
C LEU A 126 1.03 20.00 2.84
N SER A 127 1.75 20.86 3.56
CA SER A 127 1.24 21.54 4.76
C SER A 127 0.11 22.53 4.46
N LEU A 128 0.21 23.27 3.35
CA LEU A 128 -0.82 24.25 2.96
C LEU A 128 -2.12 23.58 2.50
N THR A 129 -2.03 22.43 1.82
CA THR A 129 -3.21 21.69 1.31
C THR A 129 -3.89 20.87 2.39
N ASP A 130 -3.19 20.55 3.47
CA ASP A 130 -3.60 19.65 4.55
C ASP A 130 -5.04 19.82 5.06
N ARG A 131 -5.41 21.07 5.39
CA ARG A 131 -6.73 21.39 5.94
C ARG A 131 -7.89 21.01 5.02
N TYR A 132 -7.67 21.07 3.71
CA TYR A 132 -8.66 20.71 2.70
C TYR A 132 -8.67 19.19 2.49
N VAL A 133 -7.49 18.57 2.50
CA VAL A 133 -7.33 17.14 2.25
C VAL A 133 -8.00 16.32 3.35
N GLN A 134 -7.73 16.58 4.62
CA GLN A 134 -8.32 15.75 5.69
C GLN A 134 -9.82 15.87 5.79
N LYS A 135 -10.35 17.08 5.69
CA LYS A 135 -11.76 17.33 5.92
C LYS A 135 -12.56 17.22 4.63
N GLU A 136 -12.23 18.07 3.66
CA GLU A 136 -13.06 18.23 2.48
C GLU A 136 -12.90 17.06 1.50
N CYS A 137 -11.67 16.57 1.24
CA CYS A 137 -11.52 15.36 0.42
C CYS A 137 -12.16 14.14 1.07
N SER A 138 -11.99 13.95 2.39
CA SER A 138 -12.65 12.85 3.09
C SER A 138 -14.18 12.95 3.04
N ASN A 139 -14.75 14.16 3.19
CA ASN A 139 -16.19 14.37 3.07
C ASN A 139 -16.71 13.99 1.68
N VAL A 140 -16.04 14.47 0.63
CA VAL A 140 -16.40 14.15 -0.75
C VAL A 140 -16.28 12.64 -0.96
N CYS A 141 -15.12 12.05 -0.68
CA CYS A 141 -14.86 10.64 -0.96
C CYS A 141 -15.73 9.67 -0.14
N ASN A 142 -16.12 10.03 1.08
CA ASN A 142 -17.08 9.24 1.87
C ASN A 142 -18.53 9.39 1.37
N SER A 143 -18.85 10.48 0.66
CA SER A 143 -20.18 10.70 0.08
C SER A 143 -20.38 9.98 -1.26
N ILE A 144 -19.30 9.55 -1.90
CA ILE A 144 -19.37 8.84 -3.18
C ILE A 144 -19.98 7.47 -2.96
N ARG A 145 -21.14 7.25 -3.56
CA ARG A 145 -21.81 5.96 -3.55
C ARG A 145 -21.03 4.97 -4.40
N ILE A 146 -20.37 4.03 -3.73
CA ILE A 146 -19.64 2.94 -4.37
C ILE A 146 -20.62 1.81 -4.65
N GLU A 147 -20.85 1.54 -5.93
CA GLU A 147 -21.71 0.45 -6.38
C GLU A 147 -20.87 -0.63 -7.06
N ILE A 148 -21.10 -1.88 -6.69
CA ILE A 148 -20.55 -3.02 -7.42
C ILE A 148 -21.40 -3.19 -8.68
N SER A 149 -20.76 -3.21 -9.84
CA SER A 149 -21.47 -3.39 -11.11
C SER A 149 -22.15 -4.76 -11.18
N GLN A 150 -23.23 -4.89 -11.94
CA GLN A 150 -23.88 -6.18 -12.16
C GLN A 150 -22.90 -7.22 -12.72
N ALA A 151 -21.99 -6.81 -13.60
CA ALA A 151 -20.96 -7.71 -14.13
C ALA A 151 -20.01 -8.25 -13.05
N GLU A 152 -19.71 -7.47 -12.00
CA GLU A 152 -18.91 -7.95 -10.85
C GLU A 152 -19.74 -8.88 -9.97
N VAL A 153 -21.04 -8.61 -9.81
CA VAL A 153 -21.96 -9.52 -9.12
C VAL A 153 -22.06 -10.86 -9.83
N ASP A 154 -22.24 -10.85 -11.15
CA ASP A 154 -22.33 -12.05 -11.98
C ASP A 154 -21.03 -12.84 -11.91
N ARG A 155 -19.87 -12.17 -12.01
CA ARG A 155 -18.55 -12.81 -11.84
C ARG A 155 -18.42 -13.47 -10.47
N MET A 156 -18.75 -12.77 -9.37
CA MET A 156 -18.68 -13.37 -8.03
C MET A 156 -19.60 -14.59 -7.89
N ALA A 157 -20.71 -14.64 -8.63
CA ALA A 157 -21.60 -15.79 -8.66
C ALA A 157 -21.02 -16.95 -9.49
N GLU A 158 -20.47 -16.68 -10.67
CA GLU A 158 -19.79 -17.65 -11.53
C GLU A 158 -18.59 -18.31 -10.84
N MET A 159 -17.87 -17.54 -10.03
CA MET A 159 -16.72 -18.01 -9.26
C MET A 159 -17.10 -18.63 -7.91
N GLU A 160 -18.41 -18.77 -7.64
CA GLU A 160 -18.95 -19.38 -6.42
C GLU A 160 -18.43 -18.77 -5.11
N PHE A 161 -18.20 -17.45 -5.07
CA PHE A 161 -17.68 -16.79 -3.87
C PHE A 161 -18.56 -17.09 -2.65
N SER A 162 -17.92 -17.50 -1.57
CA SER A 162 -18.52 -17.60 -0.26
C SER A 162 -19.03 -16.23 0.21
N ARG A 163 -19.87 -16.25 1.26
CA ARG A 163 -20.38 -15.00 1.86
C ARG A 163 -19.23 -14.11 2.38
N GLN A 164 -18.17 -14.73 2.89
CA GLN A 164 -17.01 -14.02 3.41
C GLN A 164 -16.24 -13.35 2.27
N GLU A 165 -15.91 -14.10 1.21
CA GLU A 165 -15.20 -13.56 0.04
C GLU A 165 -15.98 -12.43 -0.64
N LYS A 166 -17.31 -12.53 -0.73
CA LYS A 166 -18.16 -11.43 -1.22
C LYS A 166 -18.02 -10.17 -0.37
N SER A 167 -17.98 -10.33 0.96
CA SER A 167 -17.80 -9.20 1.87
C SER A 167 -16.41 -8.58 1.72
N GLU A 168 -15.36 -9.41 1.67
CA GLU A 168 -13.98 -8.96 1.49
C GLU A 168 -13.78 -8.25 0.15
N PHE A 169 -14.36 -8.78 -0.92
CA PHE A 169 -14.37 -8.17 -2.25
C PHE A 169 -15.03 -6.78 -2.24
N VAL A 170 -16.21 -6.66 -1.63
CA VAL A 170 -16.94 -5.38 -1.54
C VAL A 170 -16.15 -4.35 -0.75
N GLU A 171 -15.59 -4.73 0.40
CA GLU A 171 -14.79 -3.81 1.23
C GLU A 171 -13.48 -3.40 0.54
N GLN A 172 -12.82 -4.32 -0.15
CA GLN A 172 -11.64 -4.00 -0.95
C GLN A 172 -11.97 -3.04 -2.11
N ASN A 173 -13.07 -3.29 -2.83
CA ASN A 173 -13.54 -2.39 -3.90
C ASN A 173 -13.81 -0.98 -3.33
N LYS A 174 -14.48 -0.90 -2.17
CA LYS A 174 -14.72 0.39 -1.49
C LYS A 174 -13.42 1.08 -1.10
N HIS A 175 -12.47 0.33 -0.55
CA HIS A 175 -11.16 0.83 -0.14
C HIS A 175 -10.39 1.44 -1.32
N CYS A 176 -10.31 0.74 -2.45
CA CYS A 176 -9.65 1.27 -3.65
C CYS A 176 -10.36 2.50 -4.23
N ASN A 177 -11.69 2.54 -4.20
CA ASN A 177 -12.46 3.73 -4.59
C ASN A 177 -12.13 4.92 -3.68
N PHE A 178 -12.06 4.70 -2.37
CA PHE A 178 -11.70 5.74 -1.41
C PHE A 178 -10.27 6.26 -1.66
N ILE A 179 -9.29 5.36 -1.81
CA ILE A 179 -7.89 5.71 -2.09
C ILE A 179 -7.78 6.51 -3.40
N ALA A 180 -8.41 6.05 -4.48
CA ALA A 180 -8.39 6.72 -5.77
C ALA A 180 -9.05 8.10 -5.70
N CYS A 181 -10.21 8.22 -5.05
CA CYS A 181 -10.87 9.50 -4.84
C CYS A 181 -9.98 10.46 -4.05
N HIS A 182 -9.38 10.00 -2.96
CA HIS A 182 -8.55 10.85 -2.09
C HIS A 182 -7.29 11.32 -2.81
N GLN A 183 -6.66 10.44 -3.59
CA GLN A 183 -5.56 10.79 -4.47
C GLN A 183 -5.96 11.88 -5.47
N ILE A 184 -7.03 11.68 -6.24
CA ILE A 184 -7.51 12.65 -7.24
C ILE A 184 -7.82 14.00 -6.56
N CYS A 185 -8.46 13.96 -5.39
CA CYS A 185 -8.82 15.15 -4.65
C CYS A 185 -7.58 15.91 -4.16
N HIS A 186 -6.63 15.20 -3.55
CA HIS A 186 -5.39 15.83 -3.07
C HIS A 186 -4.58 16.42 -4.23
N GLU A 187 -4.47 15.72 -5.36
CA GLU A 187 -3.83 16.24 -6.57
C GLU A 187 -4.54 17.49 -7.12
N TYR A 188 -5.88 17.52 -7.10
CA TYR A 188 -6.67 18.68 -7.50
C TYR A 188 -6.40 19.89 -6.58
N ILE A 189 -6.42 19.69 -5.26
CA ILE A 189 -6.15 20.76 -4.28
C ILE A 189 -4.72 21.30 -4.41
N ILE A 190 -3.73 20.43 -4.65
CA ILE A 190 -2.36 20.85 -4.91
C ILE A 190 -2.30 21.78 -6.12
N ASN A 191 -2.98 21.44 -7.22
CA ASN A 191 -3.01 22.28 -8.42
C ASN A 191 -3.64 23.66 -8.18
N LYS A 192 -4.57 23.77 -7.23
CA LYS A 192 -5.26 25.02 -6.91
C LYS A 192 -4.49 25.91 -5.96
N ILE A 193 -3.77 25.32 -5.01
CA ILE A 193 -3.15 26.05 -3.91
C ILE A 193 -1.66 26.28 -4.15
N CYS A 194 -0.96 25.30 -4.73
CA CYS A 194 0.49 25.36 -4.89
C CYS A 194 0.83 25.86 -6.30
N ILE A 195 1.54 26.98 -6.40
CA ILE A 195 1.90 27.59 -7.69
C ILE A 195 3.18 26.96 -8.24
N ASP A 196 4.30 27.11 -7.54
CA ASP A 196 5.63 26.75 -8.08
C ASP A 196 5.97 25.25 -7.92
N SER A 197 5.38 24.58 -6.93
CA SER A 197 5.71 23.19 -6.58
C SER A 197 4.62 22.18 -6.95
N ALA A 198 3.51 22.60 -7.59
CA ALA A 198 2.37 21.71 -7.85
C ALA A 198 2.73 20.43 -8.60
N ALA A 199 3.58 20.51 -9.63
CA ALA A 199 3.97 19.32 -10.38
C ALA A 199 4.75 18.31 -9.51
N SER A 200 5.73 18.78 -8.74
CA SER A 200 6.53 17.92 -7.86
C SER A 200 5.71 17.39 -6.68
N ALA A 201 4.90 18.23 -6.04
CA ALA A 201 4.06 17.83 -4.92
C ALA A 201 2.99 16.80 -5.34
N ARG A 202 2.36 16.97 -6.51
CA ARG A 202 1.48 15.94 -7.08
C ARG A 202 2.20 14.63 -7.33
N SER A 203 3.42 14.69 -7.85
CA SER A 203 4.21 13.47 -8.04
C SER A 203 4.44 12.75 -6.71
N VAL A 204 4.73 13.47 -5.63
CA VAL A 204 4.91 12.89 -4.28
C VAL A 204 3.64 12.21 -3.81
N VAL A 205 2.50 12.92 -3.88
CA VAL A 205 1.19 12.37 -3.51
C VAL A 205 0.90 11.13 -4.35
N LYS A 206 0.98 11.23 -5.68
CA LYS A 206 0.74 10.11 -6.57
C LYS A 206 1.59 8.89 -6.19
N THR A 207 2.91 9.05 -6.03
CA THR A 207 3.80 7.94 -5.68
C THR A 207 3.48 7.30 -4.33
N TYR A 208 2.97 8.07 -3.38
CA TYR A 208 2.57 7.57 -2.07
C TYR A 208 1.33 6.67 -2.15
N TYR A 209 0.28 7.14 -2.82
CA TYR A 209 -0.96 6.40 -3.01
C TYR A 209 -0.77 5.18 -3.92
N ASP A 210 0.00 5.35 -5.01
CA ASP A 210 0.39 4.28 -5.94
C ASP A 210 1.10 3.13 -5.20
N ALA A 211 2.06 3.45 -4.34
CA ALA A 211 2.81 2.45 -3.57
C ALA A 211 1.94 1.74 -2.51
N TYR A 212 0.93 2.42 -1.97
CA TYR A 212 -0.05 1.80 -1.08
C TYR A 212 -0.91 0.78 -1.84
N LEU A 213 -1.43 1.14 -3.02
CA LEU A 213 -2.21 0.23 -3.86
C LEU A 213 -1.39 -1.01 -4.28
N GLU A 214 -0.13 -0.81 -4.64
CA GLU A 214 0.80 -1.90 -4.96
C GLU A 214 0.99 -2.85 -3.76
N ARG A 215 1.09 -2.32 -2.53
CA ARG A 215 1.14 -3.15 -1.32
C ARG A 215 -0.12 -4.00 -1.18
N GLU A 216 -1.30 -3.38 -1.27
CA GLU A 216 -2.58 -4.09 -1.13
C GLU A 216 -2.67 -5.25 -2.14
N TYR A 217 -2.29 -4.99 -3.38
CA TYR A 217 -2.24 -6.01 -4.42
C TYR A 217 -1.26 -7.15 -4.08
N ILE A 218 -0.03 -6.82 -3.68
CA ILE A 218 0.99 -7.83 -3.31
C ILE A 218 0.55 -8.66 -2.10
N ALA A 219 -0.20 -8.07 -1.16
CA ALA A 219 -0.70 -8.78 0.01
C ALA A 219 -1.69 -9.88 -0.40
N LEU A 220 -2.63 -9.57 -1.30
CA LEU A 220 -3.65 -10.51 -1.78
C LEU A 220 -3.07 -11.60 -2.70
N ASN A 221 -2.12 -11.25 -3.56
CA ASN A 221 -1.51 -12.21 -4.48
C ASN A 221 -0.61 -13.24 -3.82
N LYS A 222 -0.16 -13.01 -2.57
CA LYS A 222 0.60 -14.03 -1.83
C LYS A 222 -0.23 -15.25 -1.45
N ASP A 223 -1.56 -15.12 -1.48
CA ASP A 223 -2.50 -16.16 -1.08
C ASP A 223 -3.17 -16.84 -2.29
N ASP A 224 -2.65 -16.64 -3.51
CA ASP A 224 -3.26 -17.09 -4.78
C ASP A 224 -4.71 -16.59 -4.99
N GLN A 225 -5.08 -15.49 -4.32
CA GLN A 225 -6.42 -14.88 -4.36
C GLN A 225 -6.51 -13.69 -5.34
N ASP A 226 -5.73 -13.71 -6.42
CA ASP A 226 -5.75 -12.65 -7.45
C ASP A 226 -7.18 -12.38 -7.95
N GLU A 227 -8.01 -13.42 -8.00
CA GLU A 227 -9.41 -13.35 -8.40
C GLU A 227 -10.31 -12.51 -7.48
N LEU A 228 -9.93 -12.32 -6.22
CA LEU A 228 -10.61 -11.43 -5.26
C LEU A 228 -10.25 -9.96 -5.46
N TYR A 229 -9.30 -9.65 -6.35
CA TYR A 229 -8.90 -8.27 -6.62
C TYR A 229 -9.84 -7.62 -7.65
N SER A 230 -10.68 -6.71 -7.17
CA SER A 230 -11.75 -6.10 -7.97
C SER A 230 -11.23 -5.38 -9.22
N SER A 231 -12.08 -5.29 -10.24
CA SER A 231 -11.69 -4.65 -11.50
C SER A 231 -11.32 -3.18 -11.32
N PHE A 232 -11.99 -2.48 -10.40
CA PHE A 232 -11.66 -1.09 -10.08
C PHE A 232 -10.29 -0.99 -9.41
N CYS A 233 -9.99 -1.84 -8.42
CA CYS A 233 -8.69 -1.87 -7.77
C CYS A 233 -7.54 -2.10 -8.77
N ARG A 234 -7.69 -3.07 -9.69
CA ARG A 234 -6.72 -3.30 -10.78
C ARG A 234 -6.53 -2.07 -11.65
N ARG A 235 -7.62 -1.40 -12.01
CA ARG A 235 -7.60 -0.20 -12.86
C ARG A 235 -6.80 0.94 -12.25
N VAL A 236 -6.88 1.12 -10.92
CA VAL A 236 -6.20 2.22 -10.21
C VAL A 236 -4.81 1.86 -9.72
N THR A 237 -4.44 0.57 -9.72
CA THR A 237 -3.13 0.10 -9.26
C THR A 237 -2.10 0.13 -10.38
N PRO A 238 -0.93 0.80 -10.20
CA PRO A 238 0.09 0.87 -11.22
C PRO A 238 0.64 -0.49 -11.65
N GLY A 239 0.92 -0.62 -12.94
CA GLY A 239 1.60 -1.80 -13.51
C GLY A 239 0.79 -3.09 -13.48
N GLN A 240 -0.50 -3.03 -13.15
CA GLN A 240 -1.38 -4.20 -13.21
C GLN A 240 -2.05 -4.31 -14.57
N ASP A 241 -1.84 -5.46 -15.20
CA ASP A 241 -2.43 -5.76 -16.50
C ASP A 241 -3.92 -6.03 -16.38
N GLU A 242 -4.69 -5.47 -17.33
CA GLU A 242 -6.09 -5.83 -17.47
C GLU A 242 -6.17 -7.28 -17.96
N ASN A 243 -6.76 -8.17 -17.15
CA ASN A 243 -7.25 -9.46 -17.63
C ASN A 243 -8.51 -9.28 -18.49
N ALA A 244 -8.92 -10.34 -19.21
CA ALA A 244 -10.04 -10.31 -20.13
C ALA A 244 -11.34 -9.77 -19.51
N TYR A 245 -11.58 -10.08 -18.23
CA TYR A 245 -12.72 -9.56 -17.49
C TYR A 245 -12.57 -8.07 -17.18
N THR A 246 -11.44 -7.65 -16.60
CA THR A 246 -11.22 -6.24 -16.26
C THR A 246 -11.19 -5.33 -17.49
N ALA A 247 -10.72 -5.83 -18.63
CA ALA A 247 -10.77 -5.12 -19.90
C ALA A 247 -12.21 -4.79 -20.33
N ASN A 248 -13.16 -5.68 -20.02
CA ASN A 248 -14.59 -5.42 -20.24
C ASN A 248 -15.14 -4.36 -19.27
N MET A 249 -14.54 -4.25 -18.08
CA MET A 249 -14.91 -3.29 -17.04
C MET A 249 -14.26 -1.91 -17.20
N THR A 250 -13.28 -1.75 -18.10
CA THR A 250 -12.50 -0.51 -18.27
C THR A 250 -13.37 0.72 -18.49
N ARG A 251 -14.41 0.62 -19.33
CA ARG A 251 -15.34 1.74 -19.55
C ARG A 251 -16.10 2.13 -18.29
N TYR A 252 -16.60 1.15 -17.54
CA TYR A 252 -17.32 1.38 -16.29
C TYR A 252 -16.41 2.05 -15.25
N ASN A 253 -15.20 1.52 -15.07
CA ASN A 253 -14.23 2.06 -14.10
C ASN A 253 -13.80 3.49 -14.46
N ASN A 254 -13.60 3.80 -15.75
CA ASN A 254 -13.29 5.16 -16.19
C ASN A 254 -14.47 6.12 -15.94
N LEU A 255 -15.72 5.69 -16.14
CA LEU A 255 -16.89 6.51 -15.80
C LEU A 255 -16.97 6.80 -14.30
N THR A 256 -16.64 5.83 -13.45
CA THR A 256 -16.56 6.03 -11.99
C THR A 256 -15.49 7.07 -11.64
N LEU A 257 -14.29 6.96 -12.21
CA LEU A 257 -13.22 7.95 -11.99
C LEU A 257 -13.61 9.36 -12.48
N ASP A 258 -14.34 9.46 -13.59
CA ASP A 258 -14.78 10.76 -14.11
C ASP A 258 -15.89 11.38 -13.25
N ARG A 259 -16.79 10.57 -12.68
CA ARG A 259 -17.75 11.04 -11.66
C ARG A 259 -17.03 11.57 -10.43
N MET A 260 -16.05 10.84 -9.90
CA MET A 260 -15.23 11.30 -8.76
C MET A 260 -14.61 12.67 -9.04
N LYS A 261 -13.99 12.86 -10.21
CA LYS A 261 -13.40 14.16 -10.60
C LYS A 261 -14.44 15.28 -10.64
N ASN A 262 -15.64 15.01 -11.13
CA ASN A 262 -16.71 16.00 -11.21
C ASN A 262 -17.25 16.37 -9.83
N ASP A 263 -17.46 15.38 -8.96
CA ASP A 263 -17.91 15.59 -7.58
C ASP A 263 -16.89 16.42 -6.79
N ILE A 264 -15.59 16.12 -6.95
CA ILE A 264 -14.48 16.90 -6.38
C ILE A 264 -14.52 18.34 -6.90
N ARG A 265 -14.56 18.55 -8.22
CA ARG A 265 -14.62 19.91 -8.78
C ARG A 265 -15.81 20.71 -8.25
N SER A 266 -16.99 20.07 -8.18
CA SER A 266 -18.19 20.69 -7.64
C SER A 266 -18.01 21.14 -6.19
N ALA A 267 -17.47 20.25 -5.35
CA ALA A 267 -17.22 20.52 -3.93
C ALA A 267 -16.20 21.65 -3.69
N PHE A 268 -15.26 21.83 -4.61
CA PHE A 268 -14.22 22.85 -4.52
C PHE A 268 -14.38 24.01 -5.51
N SER A 269 -15.59 24.24 -6.02
CA SER A 269 -15.90 25.32 -6.96
C SER A 269 -15.52 26.73 -6.47
N ILE A 270 -15.36 26.91 -5.15
CA ILE A 270 -14.89 28.18 -4.54
C ILE A 270 -13.37 28.40 -4.76
N LEU A 271 -12.63 27.35 -5.12
CA LEU A 271 -11.20 27.41 -5.46
C LEU A 271 -10.94 27.52 -6.97
N ASP A 272 -11.99 27.53 -7.80
CA ASP A 272 -11.94 27.80 -9.24
C ASP A 272 -12.07 29.31 -9.52
#